data_AF-A0A0M0JYB3-F1
#
_entry.id   AF-A0A0M0JYB3-F1
#
_cell.length_a   1.000
_cell.length_b   1.000
_cell.length_c   1.000
_cell.angle_alpha   90.00
_cell.angle_beta   90.00
_cell.angle_gamma   90.00
#
_symmetry.space_group_name_H-M   'P 1'
#
loop_
_entity.id
_entity.type
_entity.pdbx_description
1 polymer ?
#
loop_
_entity_poly.entity_id
_entity_poly.type
_entity_poly.pdbx_seq_one_letter_code
_entity_poly.pdbx_strand_id
1 'polypeptide(L)'
;MQPHVLDARGLAALRFALALHVLLDLHTRYGDGGLTSLAWYTSSPEERSILAPLDTPHPHPVHKVWFYRGDVIVQRLLFLSCAATACAFLVGFGCGELGLTSLSLYVQVTALHGRCEAVNDGSDRFLRTLLLWSSLLPLSRCWSVDAARRARASARTQLRVASVGALGLTAQHVLMYWGTVAFSWPCELLISRPEIGQAATALTMLTEALVPALLVLGQCGERSWVPKWDDGNVGEALRIGQVRDCS
;
A
#
# COMPACT_ATOMS: atom_id res chain seq x y z
N MET A 1 -8.24 -26.28 5.24
CA MET A 1 -8.47 -25.07 4.43
C MET A 1 -7.30 -24.13 4.63
N GLN A 2 -6.58 -23.70 3.60
CA GLN A 2 -5.52 -22.69 3.73
C GLN A 2 -6.14 -21.31 3.48
N PRO A 3 -6.39 -20.48 4.52
CA PRO A 3 -7.31 -19.34 4.44
C PRO A 3 -6.74 -18.08 3.73
N HIS A 4 -5.63 -18.17 2.99
CA HIS A 4 -4.91 -16.97 2.52
C HIS A 4 -4.42 -17.04 1.07
N VAL A 5 -4.96 -17.95 0.25
CA VAL A 5 -4.54 -18.03 -1.15
C VAL A 5 -5.33 -17.01 -1.98
N LEU A 6 -4.70 -15.88 -2.31
CA LEU A 6 -5.24 -14.88 -3.24
C LEU A 6 -5.01 -15.31 -4.70
N ASP A 7 -6.02 -15.12 -5.55
CA ASP A 7 -5.90 -15.38 -6.98
C ASP A 7 -4.96 -14.36 -7.65
N ALA A 8 -3.98 -14.86 -8.41
CA ALA A 8 -3.03 -14.04 -9.14
C ALA A 8 -3.70 -13.17 -10.22
N ARG A 9 -4.84 -13.61 -10.78
CA ARG A 9 -5.62 -12.78 -11.71
C ARG A 9 -6.31 -11.62 -10.99
N GLY A 10 -6.83 -11.87 -9.78
CA GLY A 10 -7.38 -10.82 -8.92
C GLY A 10 -6.34 -9.76 -8.55
N LEU A 11 -5.11 -10.16 -8.24
CA LEU A 11 -4.00 -9.23 -8.00
C LEU A 11 -3.64 -8.40 -9.25
N ALA A 12 -3.67 -9.01 -10.44
CA ALA A 12 -3.45 -8.27 -11.68
C ALA A 12 -4.57 -7.25 -11.93
N ALA A 13 -5.83 -7.64 -11.72
CA ALA A 13 -6.99 -6.75 -11.84
C ALA A 13 -6.91 -5.58 -10.85
N LEU A 14 -6.52 -5.84 -9.59
CA LEU A 14 -6.27 -4.79 -8.59
C LEU A 14 -5.22 -3.80 -9.07
N ARG A 15 -4.09 -4.28 -9.62
CA ARG A 15 -3.04 -3.41 -10.17
C ARG A 15 -3.56 -2.54 -11.31
N PHE A 16 -4.32 -3.11 -12.25
CA PHE A 16 -4.95 -2.34 -13.33
C PHE A 16 -5.91 -1.28 -12.79
N ALA A 17 -6.78 -1.64 -11.85
CA ALA A 17 -7.75 -0.73 -11.25
C ALA A 17 -7.06 0.43 -10.51
N LEU A 18 -6.05 0.14 -9.69
CA LEU A 18 -5.28 1.16 -8.97
C LEU A 18 -4.52 2.08 -9.91
N ALA A 19 -3.84 1.52 -10.92
CA ALA A 19 -3.10 2.30 -11.89
C ALA A 19 -4.02 3.23 -12.70
N LEU A 20 -5.16 2.72 -13.17
CA LEU A 20 -6.14 3.51 -13.89
C LEU A 20 -6.75 4.59 -13.00
N HIS A 21 -7.06 4.26 -11.74
CA HIS A 21 -7.59 5.22 -10.79
C HIS A 21 -6.60 6.37 -10.54
N VAL A 22 -5.31 6.08 -10.37
CA VAL A 22 -4.26 7.12 -10.25
C VAL A 22 -4.15 7.95 -11.52
N LEU A 23 -4.22 7.35 -12.71
CA LEU A 23 -4.17 8.12 -13.96
C LEU A 23 -5.38 9.03 -14.14
N LEU A 24 -6.58 8.57 -13.76
CA LEU A 24 -7.80 9.38 -13.75
C LEU A 24 -7.70 10.51 -12.72
N ASP A 25 -7.21 10.23 -11.51
CA ASP A 25 -6.96 11.22 -10.47
C ASP A 25 -5.97 12.32 -10.93
N LEU A 26 -4.86 11.92 -11.57
CA LEU A 26 -3.93 12.88 -12.16
C LEU A 26 -4.57 13.70 -13.28
N HIS A 27 -5.41 13.09 -14.11
CA HIS A 27 -6.11 13.78 -15.20
C HIS A 27 -7.10 14.83 -14.65
N THR A 28 -7.89 14.48 -13.64
CA THR A 28 -8.86 15.41 -13.03
C THR A 28 -8.20 16.55 -12.28
N ARG A 29 -6.97 16.35 -11.75
CA ARG A 29 -6.17 17.36 -11.05
C ARG A 29 -5.27 18.22 -11.95
N TYR A 30 -4.91 17.71 -13.12
CA TYR A 30 -4.07 18.43 -14.09
C TYR A 30 -4.89 19.28 -15.06
N GLY A 31 -6.07 18.81 -15.46
CA GLY A 31 -6.86 19.43 -16.53
C GLY A 31 -7.41 20.80 -16.13
N ASP A 32 -7.14 21.82 -16.93
CA ASP A 32 -7.71 23.17 -16.77
C ASP A 32 -9.26 23.21 -16.91
N GLY A 33 -9.87 22.12 -17.41
CA GLY A 33 -11.33 21.90 -17.44
C GLY A 33 -11.85 20.81 -16.52
N GLY A 34 -11.02 20.27 -15.62
CA GLY A 34 -11.41 19.29 -14.60
C GLY A 34 -12.07 19.92 -13.38
N LEU A 35 -12.43 19.10 -12.39
CA LEU A 35 -12.92 19.55 -11.08
C LEU A 35 -11.83 20.30 -10.27
N THR A 36 -10.55 20.05 -10.59
CA THR A 36 -9.39 20.58 -9.86
C THR A 36 -8.30 21.01 -10.86
N SER A 37 -7.87 22.28 -10.81
CA SER A 37 -6.81 22.81 -11.69
C SER A 37 -5.41 22.71 -11.06
N LEU A 38 -4.36 22.70 -11.89
CA LEU A 38 -2.97 22.83 -11.46
C LEU A 38 -2.72 24.07 -10.58
N ALA A 39 -3.61 25.07 -10.65
CA ALA A 39 -3.62 26.26 -9.80
C ALA A 39 -3.66 25.96 -8.28
N TRP A 40 -4.17 24.79 -7.88
CA TRP A 40 -4.18 24.33 -6.49
C TRP A 40 -2.83 23.80 -5.99
N TYR A 41 -1.89 23.54 -6.91
CA TYR A 41 -0.62 22.87 -6.63
C TYR A 41 0.59 23.77 -6.78
N THR A 42 0.44 24.95 -7.39
CA THR A 42 1.51 25.92 -7.58
C THR A 42 1.39 27.10 -6.62
N SER A 43 2.49 27.81 -6.38
CA SER A 43 2.51 29.12 -5.72
C SER A 43 3.13 30.21 -6.61
N SER A 44 3.58 29.86 -7.83
CA SER A 44 4.27 30.77 -8.75
C SER A 44 4.00 30.38 -10.22
N PRO A 45 3.57 31.31 -11.09
CA PRO A 45 3.27 32.72 -10.79
C PRO A 45 2.00 32.90 -9.94
N GLU A 46 1.96 33.95 -9.11
CA GLU A 46 0.88 34.18 -8.12
C GLU A 46 -0.51 34.30 -8.77
N GLU A 47 -0.58 34.90 -9.96
CA GLU A 47 -1.82 35.02 -10.77
C GLU A 47 -2.48 33.68 -11.09
N ARG A 48 -1.70 32.59 -11.05
CA ARG A 48 -2.13 31.23 -11.37
C ARG A 48 -2.30 30.38 -10.12
N SER A 49 -2.04 30.92 -8.92
CA SER A 49 -2.16 30.22 -7.65
C SER A 49 -3.48 30.57 -6.96
N ILE A 50 -4.23 29.55 -6.51
CA ILE A 50 -5.44 29.78 -5.69
C ILE A 50 -5.08 29.95 -4.21
N LEU A 51 -4.00 29.31 -3.76
CA LEU A 51 -3.58 29.28 -2.36
C LEU A 51 -2.40 30.23 -2.12
N ALA A 52 -2.31 30.80 -0.91
CA ALA A 52 -1.18 31.64 -0.56
C ALA A 52 0.13 30.80 -0.53
N PRO A 53 1.31 31.36 -0.81
CA PRO A 53 2.56 30.60 -0.93
C PRO A 53 2.95 29.78 0.32
N LEU A 54 2.52 30.23 1.51
CA LEU A 54 2.81 29.59 2.80
C LEU A 54 1.61 28.84 3.40
N ASP A 55 0.51 28.74 2.67
CA ASP A 55 -0.71 28.08 3.15
C ASP A 55 -0.58 26.56 3.08
N THR A 56 0.05 25.98 4.11
CA THR A 56 0.21 24.54 4.26
C THR A 56 -0.54 24.07 5.51
N PRO A 57 -1.36 23.02 5.43
CA PRO A 57 -2.08 22.47 6.59
C PRO A 57 -1.14 21.83 7.63
N HIS A 58 0.16 21.70 7.31
CA HIS A 58 1.13 21.03 8.15
C HIS A 58 1.98 22.02 8.96
N PRO A 59 1.95 21.95 10.31
CA PRO A 59 2.71 22.86 11.17
C PRO A 59 4.22 22.53 11.20
N HIS A 60 4.60 21.26 10.99
CA HIS A 60 5.97 20.79 11.15
C HIS A 60 6.88 21.23 9.98
N PRO A 61 8.11 21.73 10.25
CA PRO A 61 8.99 22.28 9.21
C PRO A 61 9.36 21.28 8.11
N VAL A 62 9.52 20.00 8.44
CA VAL A 62 9.81 18.94 7.45
C VAL A 62 8.67 18.82 6.43
N HIS A 63 7.42 18.92 6.88
CA HIS A 63 6.26 18.82 6.00
C HIS A 63 6.17 20.06 5.10
N LYS A 64 6.54 21.24 5.59
CA LYS A 64 6.58 22.47 4.77
C LYS A 64 7.54 22.35 3.59
N VAL A 65 8.69 21.71 3.81
CA VAL A 65 9.68 21.45 2.74
C VAL A 65 9.16 20.38 1.79
N TRP A 66 8.67 19.26 2.32
CA TRP A 66 8.22 18.12 1.52
C TRP A 66 7.00 18.44 0.65
N PHE A 67 6.05 19.20 1.18
CA PHE A 67 4.80 19.62 0.51
C PHE A 67 4.88 21.05 -0.03
N TYR A 68 6.09 21.53 -0.31
CA TYR A 68 6.25 22.82 -0.98
C TYR A 68 5.64 22.78 -2.39
N ARG A 69 4.88 23.84 -2.72
CA ARG A 69 4.15 24.00 -4.00
C ARG A 69 5.02 24.63 -5.09
N GLY A 70 5.78 25.68 -4.78
CA GLY A 70 6.77 26.23 -5.69
C GLY A 70 6.25 26.58 -7.09
N ASP A 71 7.11 26.38 -8.10
CA ASP A 71 6.86 26.80 -9.48
C ASP A 71 5.98 25.83 -10.27
N VAL A 72 5.18 26.38 -11.20
CA VAL A 72 4.28 25.62 -12.08
C VAL A 72 5.02 24.58 -12.94
N ILE A 73 6.25 24.86 -13.38
CA ILE A 73 7.05 23.92 -14.17
C ILE A 73 7.44 22.73 -13.31
N VAL A 74 7.86 22.96 -12.07
CA VAL A 74 8.20 21.89 -11.12
C VAL A 74 6.99 21.00 -10.87
N GLN A 75 5.81 21.59 -10.68
CA GLN A 75 4.58 20.81 -10.50
C GLN A 75 4.24 19.98 -11.74
N ARG A 76 4.35 20.54 -12.95
CA ARG A 76 4.15 19.78 -14.19
C ARG A 76 5.09 18.57 -14.29
N LEU A 77 6.36 18.74 -13.92
CA LEU A 77 7.33 17.65 -13.93
C LEU A 77 6.99 16.56 -12.89
N LEU A 78 6.52 16.95 -11.69
CA LEU A 78 6.08 16.00 -10.66
C LEU A 78 4.82 15.22 -11.08
N PHE A 79 3.86 15.88 -11.73
CA PHE A 79 2.68 15.21 -12.28
C PHE A 79 3.08 14.24 -13.40
N LEU A 80 3.99 14.66 -14.29
CA LEU A 80 4.48 13.81 -15.38
C LEU A 80 5.27 12.61 -14.84
N SER A 81 6.11 12.79 -13.82
CA SER A 81 6.84 11.69 -13.18
C SER A 81 5.89 10.71 -12.50
N CYS A 82 4.86 11.22 -11.83
CA CYS A 82 3.83 10.40 -11.21
C CYS A 82 3.05 9.60 -12.26
N ALA A 83 2.63 10.25 -13.36
CA ALA A 83 1.96 9.58 -14.48
C ALA A 83 2.84 8.51 -15.14
N ALA A 84 4.12 8.79 -15.36
CA ALA A 84 5.07 7.81 -15.88
C ALA A 84 5.22 6.61 -14.95
N THR A 85 5.28 6.85 -13.63
CA THR A 85 5.34 5.79 -12.60
C THR A 85 4.05 4.98 -12.55
N ALA A 86 2.89 5.63 -12.70
CA ALA A 86 1.59 4.97 -12.79
C ALA A 86 1.50 4.08 -14.04
N CYS A 87 2.00 4.53 -15.19
CA CYS A 87 2.12 3.72 -16.40
C CYS A 87 3.07 2.53 -16.21
N ALA A 88 4.22 2.72 -15.54
CA ALA A 88 5.13 1.62 -15.20
C ALA A 88 4.45 0.59 -14.27
N PHE A 89 3.68 1.06 -13.30
CA PHE A 89 2.86 0.24 -12.41
C PHE A 89 1.75 -0.51 -13.19
N LEU A 90 1.11 0.15 -14.16
CA LEU A 90 0.07 -0.40 -15.05
C LEU A 90 0.57 -1.54 -15.93
N VAL A 91 1.85 -1.54 -16.33
CA VAL A 91 2.46 -2.66 -17.07
C VAL A 91 3.16 -3.66 -16.14
N GLY A 92 3.28 -3.33 -14.85
CA GLY A 92 3.93 -4.15 -13.83
C GLY A 92 5.44 -4.24 -14.05
N PHE A 93 6.06 -3.12 -14.37
CA PHE A 93 7.50 -2.96 -14.48
C PHE A 93 8.08 -2.51 -13.12
N GLY A 94 9.02 -3.27 -12.55
CA GLY A 94 9.62 -2.96 -11.24
C GLY A 94 8.69 -3.23 -10.05
N CYS A 95 7.61 -3.99 -10.25
CA CYS A 95 6.65 -4.41 -9.23
C CYS A 95 6.99 -5.82 -8.70
N GLY A 96 8.25 -6.25 -8.82
CA GLY A 96 8.78 -7.53 -8.35
C GLY A 96 8.80 -7.66 -6.82
N GLU A 97 9.76 -8.40 -6.26
CA GLU A 97 9.76 -8.76 -4.83
C GLU A 97 9.90 -7.56 -3.89
N LEU A 98 10.61 -6.50 -4.29
CA LEU A 98 10.73 -5.27 -3.51
C LEU A 98 9.58 -4.25 -3.74
N GLY A 99 8.73 -4.46 -4.75
CA GLY A 99 7.60 -3.55 -5.02
C GLY A 99 7.98 -2.08 -5.28
N LEU A 100 9.21 -1.80 -5.75
CA LEU A 100 9.78 -0.45 -5.83
C LEU A 100 8.90 0.54 -6.59
N THR A 101 8.30 0.10 -7.71
CA THR A 101 7.40 0.97 -8.49
C THR A 101 6.13 1.30 -7.71
N SER A 102 5.57 0.35 -6.97
CA SER A 102 4.38 0.58 -6.12
C SER A 102 4.71 1.53 -4.97
N LEU A 103 5.87 1.35 -4.34
CA LEU A 103 6.33 2.21 -3.26
C LEU A 103 6.62 3.63 -3.76
N SER A 104 7.28 3.77 -4.90
CA SER A 104 7.53 5.06 -5.55
C SER A 104 6.23 5.76 -5.91
N LEU A 105 5.24 5.01 -6.42
CA LEU A 105 3.92 5.55 -6.73
C LEU A 105 3.20 6.01 -5.46
N TYR A 106 3.22 5.21 -4.40
CA TYR A 106 2.67 5.58 -3.09
C TYR A 106 3.29 6.88 -2.56
N VAL A 107 4.63 7.01 -2.60
CA VAL A 107 5.33 8.20 -2.13
C VAL A 107 4.95 9.44 -2.97
N GLN A 108 4.91 9.31 -4.30
CA GLN A 108 4.55 10.41 -5.19
C GLN A 108 3.09 10.87 -5.01
N VAL A 109 2.14 9.92 -4.93
CA VAL A 109 0.72 10.23 -4.69
C VAL A 109 0.55 10.87 -3.31
N THR A 110 1.24 10.37 -2.28
CA THR A 110 1.23 10.97 -0.94
C THR A 110 1.78 12.39 -0.94
N ALA A 111 2.89 12.62 -1.65
CA ALA A 111 3.47 13.94 -1.80
C ALA A 111 2.52 14.90 -2.55
N LEU A 112 1.85 14.44 -3.61
CA LEU A 112 0.86 15.25 -4.34
C LEU A 112 -0.35 15.57 -3.47
N HIS A 113 -0.94 14.59 -2.80
CA HIS A 113 -2.11 14.80 -1.97
C HIS A 113 -1.80 15.75 -0.80
N GLY A 114 -0.65 15.61 -0.14
CA GLY A 114 -0.27 16.52 0.96
C GLY A 114 0.03 17.96 0.52
N ARG A 115 0.29 18.23 -0.77
CA ARG A 115 0.43 19.61 -1.28
C ARG A 115 -0.90 20.37 -1.34
N CYS A 116 -2.00 19.64 -1.45
CA CYS A 116 -3.33 20.23 -1.53
C CYS A 116 -4.34 19.35 -0.78
N GLU A 117 -4.39 19.48 0.55
CA GLU A 117 -5.38 18.74 1.35
C GLU A 117 -6.81 19.28 1.19
N ALA A 118 -6.96 20.55 0.81
CA ALA A 118 -8.26 21.20 0.68
C ALA A 118 -9.16 20.56 -0.40
N VAL A 119 -8.55 19.92 -1.40
CA VAL A 119 -9.27 19.25 -2.49
C VAL A 119 -9.38 17.75 -2.27
N ASN A 120 -8.77 17.22 -1.20
CA ASN A 120 -8.73 15.78 -0.98
C ASN A 120 -9.93 15.32 -0.15
N ASP A 121 -10.40 14.12 -0.45
CA ASP A 121 -11.48 13.48 0.29
C ASP A 121 -11.01 12.20 1.03
N GLY A 122 -11.96 11.46 1.60
CA GLY A 122 -11.69 10.18 2.24
C GLY A 122 -11.24 9.09 1.26
N SER A 123 -11.66 9.17 -0.01
CA SER A 123 -11.27 8.22 -1.05
C SER A 123 -9.79 8.35 -1.41
N ASP A 124 -9.26 9.58 -1.39
CA ASP A 124 -7.84 9.85 -1.59
C ASP A 124 -6.95 9.23 -0.51
N ARG A 125 -7.42 9.27 0.73
CA ARG A 125 -6.75 8.60 1.86
C ARG A 125 -6.74 7.10 1.64
N PHE A 126 -7.91 6.55 1.30
CA PHE A 126 -8.07 5.13 1.04
C PHE A 126 -7.18 4.63 -0.12
N LEU A 127 -7.06 5.40 -1.21
CA LEU A 127 -6.19 5.10 -2.34
C LEU A 127 -4.72 4.99 -1.92
N ARG A 128 -4.21 5.94 -1.13
CA ARG A 128 -2.82 5.91 -0.64
C ARG A 128 -2.55 4.66 0.19
N THR A 129 -3.46 4.33 1.09
CA THR A 129 -3.34 3.13 1.92
C THR A 129 -3.40 1.84 1.07
N LEU A 130 -4.23 1.80 0.02
CA LEU A 130 -4.24 0.67 -0.93
C LEU A 130 -2.91 0.54 -1.69
N LEU A 131 -2.32 1.65 -2.15
CA LEU A 131 -1.03 1.67 -2.84
C LEU A 131 0.11 1.22 -1.93
N LEU A 132 0.02 1.54 -0.64
CA LEU A 132 0.98 1.09 0.37
C LEU A 132 0.91 -0.42 0.58
N TRP A 133 -0.28 -0.98 0.82
CA TRP A 133 -0.40 -2.43 0.97
C TRP A 133 -0.06 -3.17 -0.32
N SER A 134 -0.33 -2.53 -1.46
CA SER A 134 0.05 -3.00 -2.80
C SER A 134 1.56 -3.18 -2.95
N SER A 135 2.39 -2.35 -2.31
CA SER A 135 3.86 -2.52 -2.40
C SER A 135 4.36 -3.76 -1.68
N LEU A 136 3.58 -4.31 -0.75
CA LEU A 136 3.89 -5.54 -0.03
C LEU A 136 3.28 -6.77 -0.73
N LEU A 137 2.50 -6.58 -1.79
CA LEU A 137 1.84 -7.66 -2.52
C LEU A 137 2.63 -8.06 -3.77
N PRO A 138 2.65 -9.35 -4.12
CA PRO A 138 3.31 -9.85 -5.33
C PRO A 138 2.44 -9.58 -6.57
N LEU A 139 2.18 -8.31 -6.88
CA LEU A 139 1.29 -7.87 -7.96
C LEU A 139 1.78 -8.26 -9.36
N SER A 140 3.06 -8.62 -9.47
CA SER A 140 3.71 -9.00 -10.73
C SER A 140 3.68 -10.49 -11.04
N ARG A 141 2.82 -11.27 -10.41
CA ARG A 141 2.74 -12.72 -10.69
C ARG A 141 2.02 -13.05 -12.00
N CYS A 142 1.11 -12.19 -12.43
CA CYS A 142 0.31 -12.38 -13.64
C CYS A 142 0.24 -11.05 -14.43
N TRP A 143 0.17 -11.15 -15.76
CA TRP A 143 -0.05 -10.02 -16.69
C TRP A 143 0.88 -8.82 -16.47
N SER A 144 2.15 -9.06 -16.14
CA SER A 144 3.16 -8.01 -15.94
C SER A 144 4.42 -8.27 -16.78
N VAL A 145 5.14 -7.21 -17.12
CA VAL A 145 6.45 -7.29 -17.76
C VAL A 145 7.42 -8.11 -16.92
N ASP A 146 7.40 -7.93 -15.60
CA ASP A 146 8.24 -8.68 -14.65
C ASP A 146 7.91 -10.19 -14.65
N ALA A 147 6.63 -10.56 -14.78
CA ALA A 147 6.24 -11.97 -14.97
C ALA A 147 6.80 -12.56 -16.26
N ALA A 148 6.70 -11.82 -17.37
CA ALA A 148 7.21 -12.24 -18.67
C ALA A 148 8.74 -12.39 -18.67
N ARG A 149 9.46 -11.54 -17.92
CA ARG A 149 10.91 -11.66 -17.72
C ARG A 149 11.28 -12.89 -16.88
N ARG A 150 10.54 -13.16 -15.79
CA ARG A 150 10.78 -14.34 -14.93
C ARG A 150 10.44 -15.67 -15.60
N ALA A 151 9.37 -15.73 -16.39
CA ALA A 151 8.99 -16.93 -17.13
C ALA A 151 10.07 -17.38 -18.11
N ARG A 152 10.87 -16.44 -18.63
CA ARG A 152 12.05 -16.75 -19.46
C ARG A 152 13.27 -17.22 -18.67
N ALA A 153 13.32 -16.95 -17.36
CA ALA A 153 14.51 -17.17 -16.53
C ALA A 153 14.46 -18.44 -15.68
N SER A 154 13.30 -18.95 -15.24
CA SER A 154 13.19 -20.22 -14.51
C SER A 154 11.75 -20.72 -14.36
N ALA A 155 11.55 -22.03 -14.53
CA ALA A 155 10.26 -22.72 -14.47
C ALA A 155 9.93 -23.24 -13.06
N ARG A 156 9.60 -22.34 -12.11
CA ARG A 156 8.79 -22.72 -10.92
C ARG A 156 8.29 -21.47 -10.18
N THR A 157 7.21 -20.85 -10.64
CA THR A 157 6.57 -19.76 -9.90
C THR A 157 5.57 -20.36 -8.89
N GLN A 158 5.93 -20.38 -7.61
CA GLN A 158 5.01 -20.76 -6.53
C GLN A 158 3.86 -19.74 -6.48
N LEU A 159 2.63 -20.23 -6.71
CA LEU A 159 1.39 -19.43 -6.81
C LEU A 159 0.82 -18.97 -5.46
N ARG A 160 1.48 -19.28 -4.35
CA ARG A 160 0.97 -18.99 -3.00
C ARG A 160 1.79 -17.89 -2.35
N VAL A 161 1.14 -16.87 -1.80
CA VAL A 161 1.74 -15.86 -0.93
C VAL A 161 0.74 -15.55 0.17
N ALA A 162 1.12 -15.88 1.40
CA ALA A 162 0.67 -15.13 2.56
C ALA A 162 1.62 -13.93 2.65
N SER A 163 1.10 -12.71 2.50
CA SER A 163 1.90 -11.50 2.69
C SER A 163 1.18 -10.61 3.70
N VAL A 164 1.97 -9.89 4.50
CA VAL A 164 1.50 -8.80 5.38
C VAL A 164 0.60 -7.82 4.61
N GLY A 165 0.85 -7.61 3.31
CA GLY A 165 0.01 -6.78 2.45
C GLY A 165 -1.44 -7.29 2.30
N ALA A 166 -1.66 -8.61 2.25
CA ALA A 166 -3.00 -9.19 2.16
C ALA A 166 -3.80 -8.98 3.45
N LEU A 167 -3.13 -9.12 4.60
CA LEU A 167 -3.71 -8.85 5.90
C LEU A 167 -4.04 -7.36 6.05
N GLY A 168 -3.12 -6.48 5.64
CA GLY A 168 -3.31 -5.03 5.64
C GLY A 168 -4.48 -4.58 4.75
N LEU A 169 -4.59 -5.09 3.52
CA LEU A 169 -5.73 -4.82 2.64
C LEU A 169 -7.05 -5.26 3.25
N THR A 170 -7.10 -6.47 3.81
CA THR A 170 -8.32 -7.02 4.41
C THR A 170 -8.71 -6.20 5.64
N ALA A 171 -7.76 -5.89 6.51
CA ALA A 171 -7.98 -5.05 7.68
C ALA A 171 -8.47 -3.65 7.28
N GLN A 172 -7.86 -3.02 6.27
CA GLN A 172 -8.30 -1.72 5.76
C GLN A 172 -9.76 -1.75 5.30
N HIS A 173 -10.15 -2.77 4.53
CA HIS A 173 -11.54 -2.91 4.06
C HIS A 173 -12.53 -3.10 5.21
N VAL A 174 -12.18 -3.94 6.19
CA VAL A 174 -13.00 -4.17 7.39
C VAL A 174 -13.15 -2.89 8.20
N LEU A 175 -12.07 -2.16 8.43
CA LEU A 175 -12.08 -0.90 9.19
C LEU A 175 -12.91 0.20 8.50
N MET A 176 -12.85 0.28 7.17
CA MET A 176 -13.67 1.22 6.40
C MET A 176 -15.16 0.99 6.63
N TYR A 177 -15.64 -0.24 6.45
CA TYR A 177 -17.05 -0.57 6.64
C TYR A 177 -17.47 -0.53 8.12
N TRP A 178 -16.56 -0.89 9.03
CA TRP A 178 -16.79 -0.74 10.46
C TRP A 178 -17.05 0.71 10.84
N GLY A 179 -16.27 1.65 10.28
CA GLY A 179 -16.47 3.08 10.46
C GLY A 179 -17.87 3.52 10.02
N THR A 180 -18.35 3.04 8.87
CA THR A 180 -19.71 3.32 8.39
C THR A 180 -20.77 2.83 9.37
N VAL A 181 -20.61 1.61 9.90
CA VAL A 181 -21.55 1.03 10.88
C VAL A 181 -21.53 1.83 12.18
N ALA A 182 -20.36 2.16 12.70
CA ALA A 182 -20.21 2.94 13.94
C ALA A 182 -20.83 4.35 13.81
N PHE A 183 -20.72 4.98 12.65
CA PHE A 183 -21.28 6.31 12.39
C PHE A 183 -22.78 6.28 12.07
N SER A 184 -23.28 5.17 11.54
CA SER A 184 -24.70 4.98 11.24
C SER A 184 -25.52 4.57 12.47
N TRP A 185 -24.87 4.29 13.61
CA TRP A 185 -25.56 4.05 14.88
C TRP A 185 -26.23 5.35 15.35
N PRO A 186 -27.49 5.31 15.84
CA PRO A 186 -28.24 6.51 16.19
C PRO A 186 -27.45 7.42 17.14
N CYS A 187 -27.28 8.69 16.73
CA CYS A 187 -26.46 9.70 17.40
C CYS A 187 -26.81 9.90 18.89
N GLU A 188 -27.99 9.49 19.36
CA GLU A 188 -28.39 9.51 20.77
C GLU A 188 -27.44 8.72 21.69
N LEU A 189 -26.86 7.60 21.23
CA LEU A 189 -25.93 6.83 22.04
C LEU A 189 -24.49 7.39 22.05
N LEU A 190 -24.07 8.06 20.98
CA LEU A 190 -22.74 8.69 20.91
C LEU A 190 -22.66 9.97 21.75
N ILE A 191 -23.75 10.74 21.81
CA ILE A 191 -23.85 11.97 22.64
C ILE A 191 -23.84 11.60 24.13
N SER A 192 -24.39 10.45 24.50
CA SER A 192 -24.43 9.98 25.89
C SER A 192 -23.15 9.27 26.37
N ARG A 193 -22.25 8.87 25.45
CA ARG A 193 -21.00 8.13 25.76
C ARG A 193 -19.82 8.60 24.88
N PRO A 194 -19.18 9.74 25.20
CA PRO A 194 -18.07 10.30 24.40
C PRO A 194 -16.83 9.41 24.32
N GLU A 195 -16.68 8.46 25.24
CA GLU A 195 -15.58 7.48 25.28
C GLU A 195 -15.52 6.57 24.04
N ILE A 196 -16.68 6.31 23.41
CA ILE A 196 -16.79 5.43 22.24
C ILE A 196 -16.31 6.15 20.96
N GLY A 197 -16.58 7.46 20.84
CA GLY A 197 -16.12 8.27 19.71
C GLY A 197 -14.60 8.47 19.71
N GLN A 198 -13.99 8.62 20.89
CA GLN A 198 -12.54 8.72 21.05
C GLN A 198 -11.83 7.39 20.71
N ALA A 199 -12.43 6.25 21.04
CA ALA A 199 -11.88 4.94 20.66
C ALA A 199 -11.86 4.71 19.13
N ALA A 200 -12.90 5.15 18.41
CA ALA A 200 -12.98 5.00 16.97
C ALA A 200 -11.93 5.85 16.22
N THR A 201 -11.73 7.10 16.67
CA THR A 201 -10.69 8.00 16.14
C THR A 201 -9.28 7.55 16.52
N ALA A 202 -9.09 7.03 17.73
CA ALA A 202 -7.83 6.42 18.16
C ALA A 202 -7.47 5.19 17.31
N LEU A 203 -8.45 4.35 16.92
CA LEU A 203 -8.20 3.19 16.06
C LEU A 203 -7.71 3.58 14.66
N THR A 204 -8.26 4.66 14.09
CA THR A 204 -7.85 5.19 12.78
C THR A 204 -6.45 5.80 12.86
N MET A 205 -6.13 6.51 13.94
CA MET A 205 -4.77 7.03 14.17
C MET A 205 -3.75 5.92 14.47
N LEU A 206 -4.16 4.86 15.15
CA LEU A 206 -3.33 3.67 15.37
C LEU A 206 -3.02 2.95 14.07
N THR A 207 -3.93 2.93 13.09
CA THR A 207 -3.63 2.33 11.78
C THR A 207 -2.58 3.13 11.02
N GLU A 208 -2.66 4.46 11.03
CA GLU A 208 -1.65 5.35 10.44
C GLU A 208 -0.29 5.26 11.15
N ALA A 209 -0.29 5.10 12.49
CA ALA A 209 0.94 5.05 13.30
C ALA A 209 1.61 3.66 13.35
N LEU A 210 0.85 2.57 13.20
CA LEU A 210 1.40 1.19 13.21
C LEU A 210 1.98 0.77 11.87
N VAL A 211 1.59 1.42 10.78
CA VAL A 211 2.05 1.13 9.42
C VAL A 211 3.58 1.25 9.25
N PRO A 212 4.26 2.30 9.74
CA PRO A 212 5.73 2.37 9.72
C PRO A 212 6.39 1.29 10.60
N ALA A 213 5.79 0.99 11.76
CA ALA A 213 6.33 0.00 12.71
C ALA A 213 6.23 -1.45 12.16
N LEU A 214 5.16 -1.77 11.45
CA LEU A 214 4.98 -3.06 10.77
C LEU A 214 5.92 -3.20 9.56
N LEU A 215 6.31 -2.11 8.91
CA LEU A 215 7.32 -2.10 7.85
C LEU A 215 8.71 -2.50 8.38
N VAL A 216 9.07 -2.06 9.59
CA VAL A 216 10.33 -2.43 10.25
C VAL A 216 10.31 -3.89 10.74
N LEU A 217 9.17 -4.35 11.27
CA LEU A 217 9.04 -5.73 11.76
C LEU A 217 8.88 -6.76 10.63
N GLY A 218 8.22 -6.38 9.52
CA GLY A 218 8.02 -7.23 8.35
C GLY A 218 9.32 -7.59 7.63
N GLN A 219 10.33 -6.71 7.64
CA GLN A 219 11.66 -7.01 7.11
C GLN A 219 12.50 -7.93 8.02
N CYS A 220 12.15 -8.03 9.30
CA CYS A 220 12.85 -8.90 10.26
C CYS A 220 12.35 -10.36 10.21
N GLY A 221 11.13 -10.59 9.70
CA GLY A 221 10.48 -11.90 9.65
C GLY A 221 10.89 -12.82 8.49
N GLU A 222 11.61 -12.33 7.48
CA GLU A 222 12.06 -13.13 6.32
C GLU A 222 13.45 -13.78 6.49
N ARG A 223 14.04 -13.72 7.69
CA ARG A 223 15.18 -14.60 8.03
C ARG A 223 14.68 -16.01 8.34
N SER A 224 14.48 -16.77 7.27
CA SER A 224 14.65 -18.23 7.17
C SER A 224 14.32 -19.04 8.45
N TRP A 225 13.04 -19.37 8.65
CA TRP A 225 12.71 -20.62 9.34
C TRP A 225 12.90 -21.78 8.34
N VAL A 226 14.15 -22.16 8.13
CA VAL A 226 14.47 -23.52 7.68
C VAL A 226 14.39 -24.37 8.94
N PRO A 227 13.46 -25.35 9.06
CA PRO A 227 13.59 -26.33 10.12
C PRO A 227 14.92 -27.04 9.88
N LYS A 228 15.87 -26.80 10.78
CA LYS A 228 17.12 -27.56 10.85
C LYS A 228 16.74 -28.97 11.26
N TRP A 229 16.39 -29.79 10.27
CA TRP A 229 16.35 -31.24 10.43
C TRP A 229 17.80 -31.67 10.68
N ASP A 230 18.08 -32.07 11.92
CA ASP A 230 19.28 -32.80 12.28
C ASP A 230 19.22 -34.17 11.57
N ASP A 231 19.83 -34.27 10.40
CA ASP A 231 20.11 -35.54 9.73
C ASP A 231 21.38 -36.18 10.33
N GLY A 232 21.36 -36.37 11.66
CA GLY A 232 22.48 -36.88 12.45
C GLY A 232 22.06 -38.03 13.37
N ASN A 233 21.83 -39.23 12.79
CA ASN A 233 21.62 -40.53 13.45
C ASN A 233 20.38 -40.56 14.41
N VAL A 234 19.61 -41.64 14.58
CA VAL A 234 20.03 -42.98 14.97
C VAL A 234 18.87 -43.94 14.65
N GLY A 235 18.85 -44.50 13.44
CA GLY A 235 18.11 -45.73 13.14
C GLY A 235 18.73 -46.98 13.78
N GLU A 236 19.58 -46.79 14.79
CA GLU A 236 20.50 -47.79 15.35
C GLU A 236 20.26 -48.05 16.86
N ALA A 237 19.21 -47.46 17.45
CA ALA A 237 18.87 -47.63 18.87
C ALA A 237 17.66 -48.55 19.15
N LEU A 238 17.25 -49.38 18.19
CA LEU A 238 16.12 -50.33 18.37
C LEU A 238 16.40 -51.76 17.86
N ARG A 239 17.69 -52.17 17.79
CA ARG A 239 18.09 -53.56 17.46
C ARG A 239 19.18 -54.11 18.38
N ILE A 240 19.01 -54.04 19.70
CA ILE A 240 19.68 -54.99 20.61
C ILE A 240 18.70 -55.28 21.76
N GLY A 241 18.18 -56.52 21.81
CA GLY A 241 17.53 -57.04 23.02
C GLY A 241 16.22 -57.78 22.86
N GLN A 242 16.13 -58.80 22.00
CA GLN A 242 15.37 -60.02 22.37
C GLN A 242 16.05 -61.24 21.74
N VAL A 243 16.20 -62.24 22.59
CA VAL A 243 16.95 -63.48 22.49
C VAL A 243 15.93 -64.62 22.48
N ARG A 244 16.27 -65.72 21.81
CA ARG A 244 15.81 -67.12 21.98
C ARG A 244 14.58 -67.66 21.20
N ASP A 245 14.91 -68.71 20.45
CA ASP A 245 14.42 -70.10 20.55
C ASP A 245 13.26 -70.62 19.66
N CYS A 246 13.51 -71.87 19.22
CA CYS A 246 12.61 -72.92 18.73
C CYS A 246 12.06 -72.71 17.29
N SER A 247 12.51 -73.45 16.28
CA SER A 247 12.29 -74.88 16.03
C SER A 247 13.02 -75.31 14.76
#